data_AF-F6ELN8-F1
#
_entry.id   AF-F6ELN8-F1
#
_cell.length_a   1.000
_cell.length_b   1.000
_cell.length_c   1.000
_cell.angle_alpha   90.00
_cell.angle_beta   90.00
_cell.angle_gamma   90.00
#
_symmetry.space_group_name_H-M   'P 1'
#
loop_
_entity.id
_entity.type
_entity.pdbx_description
1 polymer ?
#
loop_
_entity_poly.entity_id
_entity_poly.type
_entity_poly.pdbx_seq_one_letter_code
_entity_poly.pdbx_strand_id
1 'polypeptide(L)'
;MSRGIPRSPASGLSFRHTSTKTLFAADGYRHDEAMGSLHNGSLQWPISVQLDTIAAMLNFEIHNHPVYQGIEIQYFDDAKHGTGVLVMMSRTADKKVDVYQQAGLTVDRTGYGIGAGLGEWTVADIEPAVLEVSDAGVHADIALRDTMGRLVEIFVDDRDGTPRRPAEFLAPVGAGVEQPTALMLVWMRKFDLVRRTTVDPVVRIAGTAATIGRLPGARLHHRHLIKYAADLWIVNVNPPDGDGRLAAGNPDDAQAHLHLSPEPPGPGLLVPGEMRQGTWSVSIGDRADVIAGEWTCTGAEVSTLTFTVTRGWRPRRLPPLIRVVTTLLPVFRRWPTTYLWEARADLRGVPAVHAKWRRTTSSGDSLYSRVTS
;
A
#
# COMPACT_ATOMS: atom_id res chain seq x y z
N MET A 1 55.88 38.20 23.70
CA MET A 1 56.31 37.14 22.77
C MET A 1 55.14 36.81 21.86
N SER A 2 55.28 37.15 20.58
CA SER A 2 54.24 37.05 19.55
C SER A 2 54.31 35.70 18.83
N ARG A 3 53.20 34.95 18.82
CA ARG A 3 52.87 33.81 17.94
C ARG A 3 51.35 33.69 17.99
N GLY A 4 50.55 33.64 16.93
CA GLY A 4 50.77 33.38 15.51
C GLY A 4 49.50 32.64 15.05
N ILE A 5 48.59 33.34 14.36
CA ILE A 5 47.30 32.81 13.89
C ILE A 5 47.55 31.87 12.71
N PRO A 6 47.02 30.63 12.69
CA PRO A 6 47.00 29.82 11.47
C PRO A 6 45.80 30.18 10.60
N ARG A 7 46.10 30.44 9.32
CA ARG A 7 45.14 30.70 8.23
C ARG A 7 44.47 29.40 7.77
N SER A 8 43.16 29.47 7.49
CA SER A 8 42.41 28.46 6.73
C SER A 8 42.89 28.39 5.27
N PRO A 9 42.91 27.20 4.64
CA PRO A 9 42.94 27.07 3.20
C PRO A 9 41.52 27.12 2.62
N ALA A 10 41.32 28.04 1.68
CA ALA A 10 40.15 28.12 0.82
C ALA A 10 40.19 27.01 -0.24
N SER A 11 39.20 26.13 -0.24
CA SER A 11 38.90 25.21 -1.35
C SER A 11 37.86 25.86 -2.26
N GLY A 12 38.32 26.35 -3.41
CA GLY A 12 37.48 26.81 -4.49
C GLY A 12 36.78 25.64 -5.18
N LEU A 13 35.48 25.52 -4.98
CA LEU A 13 34.60 24.68 -5.80
C LEU A 13 33.84 25.58 -6.77
N SER A 14 34.22 25.45 -8.04
CA SER A 14 33.59 26.07 -9.21
C SER A 14 32.17 25.52 -9.38
N PHE A 15 31.15 26.31 -9.02
CA PHE A 15 29.78 26.07 -9.46
C PHE A 15 29.61 26.54 -10.91
N ARG A 16 29.47 25.59 -11.84
CA ARG A 16 28.96 25.88 -13.18
C ARG A 16 27.47 26.17 -13.05
N HIS A 17 27.12 27.42 -13.30
CA HIS A 17 25.76 27.92 -13.41
C HIS A 17 25.22 27.53 -14.79
N THR A 18 24.47 26.44 -14.88
CA THR A 18 23.66 26.14 -16.07
C THR A 18 22.31 26.80 -15.88
N SER A 19 22.15 27.94 -16.56
CA SER A 19 20.91 28.68 -16.70
C SER A 19 19.90 27.83 -17.48
N THR A 20 18.81 27.41 -16.83
CA THR A 20 17.62 26.93 -17.53
C THR A 20 16.52 27.97 -17.34
N LYS A 21 16.17 28.57 -18.47
CA LYS A 21 15.31 29.72 -18.64
C LYS A 21 13.88 29.34 -18.28
N THR A 22 13.38 29.84 -17.15
CA THR A 22 11.95 29.85 -16.82
C THR A 22 11.25 30.82 -17.75
N LEU A 23 10.35 30.32 -18.59
CA LEU A 23 9.39 31.12 -19.35
C LEU A 23 8.01 30.83 -18.79
N PHE A 24 7.51 31.78 -18.01
CA PHE A 24 6.09 31.91 -17.72
C PHE A 24 5.39 32.37 -19.00
N ALA A 25 4.40 31.60 -19.43
CA ALA A 25 3.32 32.09 -20.27
C ALA A 25 2.02 31.64 -19.61
N ALA A 26 1.33 32.61 -19.01
CA ALA A 26 -0.09 32.53 -18.72
C ALA A 26 -0.84 32.70 -20.04
N ASP A 27 -1.80 31.82 -20.33
CA ASP A 27 -3.09 32.21 -20.90
C ASP A 27 -4.03 30.99 -21.06
N GLY A 28 -5.28 31.19 -20.64
CA GLY A 28 -6.45 30.69 -21.36
C GLY A 28 -6.89 29.25 -21.12
N TYR A 29 -7.60 29.01 -20.00
CA TYR A 29 -8.59 27.93 -19.92
C TYR A 29 -9.67 28.14 -21.00
N ARG A 30 -9.68 27.31 -22.04
CA ARG A 30 -10.84 27.08 -22.90
C ARG A 30 -11.28 25.63 -22.73
N HIS A 31 -12.52 25.47 -22.27
CA HIS A 31 -13.29 24.24 -22.41
C HIS A 31 -13.49 23.97 -23.90
N ASP A 32 -12.74 23.03 -24.46
CA ASP A 32 -13.11 22.36 -25.71
C ASP A 32 -13.24 20.86 -25.42
N GLU A 33 -14.38 20.33 -25.88
CA GLU A 33 -14.85 18.96 -25.72
C GLU A 33 -13.79 17.95 -26.16
N ALA A 34 -13.44 17.03 -25.26
CA ALA A 34 -12.59 15.88 -25.55
C ALA A 34 -13.36 14.85 -26.41
N MET A 35 -13.55 15.15 -27.69
CA MET A 35 -13.64 14.11 -28.71
C MET A 35 -12.22 13.60 -28.97
N GLY A 36 -11.84 12.60 -28.18
CA GLY A 36 -10.60 11.87 -28.34
C GLY A 36 -10.43 11.37 -29.77
N SER A 37 -9.41 11.87 -30.43
CA SER A 37 -8.90 11.39 -31.70
C SER A 37 -8.57 9.89 -31.60
N LEU A 38 -9.36 9.07 -32.28
CA LEU A 38 -9.10 7.65 -32.51
C LEU A 38 -7.85 7.52 -33.41
N HIS A 39 -6.67 7.49 -32.81
CA HIS A 39 -5.49 6.91 -33.47
C HIS A 39 -5.73 5.41 -33.65
N ASN A 40 -5.90 4.95 -34.91
CA ASN A 40 -5.86 3.56 -35.39
C ASN A 40 -5.95 2.50 -34.28
N GLY A 41 -7.15 2.37 -33.70
CA GLY A 41 -7.38 1.72 -32.41
C GLY A 41 -7.43 0.20 -32.50
N SER A 42 -6.28 -0.46 -32.45
CA SER A 42 -6.23 -1.87 -32.09
C SER A 42 -6.74 -2.03 -30.65
N LEU A 43 -7.73 -2.89 -30.43
CA LEU A 43 -8.20 -3.25 -29.08
C LEU A 43 -7.00 -3.72 -28.23
N GLN A 44 -6.88 -3.26 -26.98
CA GLN A 44 -5.79 -3.63 -26.08
C GLN A 44 -6.32 -4.32 -24.83
N TRP A 45 -5.50 -5.20 -24.24
CA TRP A 45 -5.78 -5.73 -22.92
C TRP A 45 -5.56 -4.63 -21.87
N PRO A 46 -6.45 -4.47 -20.86
CA PRO A 46 -6.30 -3.46 -19.81
C PRO A 46 -5.28 -3.92 -18.75
N ILE A 47 -4.06 -4.21 -19.20
CA ILE A 47 -2.97 -4.62 -18.33
C ILE A 47 -2.29 -3.36 -17.82
N SER A 48 -2.23 -3.18 -16.51
CA SER A 48 -1.58 -2.01 -15.92
C SER A 48 -1.01 -2.30 -14.54
N VAL A 49 -0.07 -1.46 -14.13
CA VAL A 49 0.39 -1.38 -12.75
C VAL A 49 0.28 0.08 -12.32
N GLN A 50 -0.19 0.29 -11.09
CA GLN A 50 -0.25 1.60 -10.46
C GLN A 50 0.51 1.56 -9.14
N LEU A 51 1.15 2.66 -8.79
CA LEU A 51 1.90 2.81 -7.56
C LEU A 51 1.35 4.02 -6.80
N ASP A 52 1.12 3.81 -5.51
CA ASP A 52 0.81 4.85 -4.55
C ASP A 52 1.78 4.86 -3.39
N THR A 53 1.88 5.98 -2.67
CA THR A 53 2.81 6.15 -1.56
C THR A 53 2.12 6.64 -0.29
N ILE A 54 2.56 6.14 0.86
CA ILE A 54 2.20 6.66 2.19
C ILE A 54 3.51 6.92 2.95
N ALA A 55 3.64 8.10 3.54
CA ALA A 55 4.87 8.52 4.21
C ALA A 55 5.12 7.72 5.49
N ALA A 56 4.09 7.53 6.32
CA ALA A 56 4.16 6.69 7.51
C ALA A 56 2.84 6.00 7.84
N MET A 57 2.92 4.89 8.57
CA MET A 57 1.76 4.14 9.06
C MET A 57 1.99 3.60 10.47
N LEU A 58 0.92 3.53 11.25
CA LEU A 58 0.83 2.87 12.55
C LEU A 58 -0.42 1.98 12.57
N ASN A 59 -0.33 0.71 12.94
CA ASN A 59 -1.45 -0.23 12.96
C ASN A 59 -1.41 -1.13 14.21
N PHE A 60 -2.54 -1.27 14.90
CA PHE A 60 -2.68 -2.17 16.05
C PHE A 60 -4.11 -2.65 16.27
N GLU A 61 -4.23 -3.83 16.89
CA GLU A 61 -5.51 -4.40 17.31
C GLU A 61 -5.83 -4.01 18.76
N ILE A 62 -7.10 -3.75 19.03
CA ILE A 62 -7.66 -3.48 20.35
C ILE A 62 -8.43 -4.72 20.82
N HIS A 63 -8.08 -5.21 22.00
CA HIS A 63 -8.76 -6.30 22.67
C HIS A 63 -9.85 -5.75 23.61
N ASN A 64 -11.02 -6.39 23.57
CA ASN A 64 -12.11 -6.21 24.54
C ASN A 64 -12.68 -4.79 24.64
N HIS A 65 -12.56 -3.95 23.61
CA HIS A 65 -13.25 -2.67 23.56
C HIS A 65 -14.62 -2.82 22.85
N PRO A 66 -15.72 -2.30 23.42
CA PRO A 66 -17.07 -2.56 22.91
C PRO A 66 -17.35 -1.97 21.52
N VAL A 67 -16.56 -0.97 21.11
CA VAL A 67 -16.81 -0.20 19.88
C VAL A 67 -15.88 -0.59 18.75
N TYR A 68 -14.59 -0.68 19.03
CA TYR A 68 -13.53 -0.79 18.04
C TYR A 68 -12.61 -1.95 18.40
N GLN A 69 -12.17 -2.67 17.39
CA GLN A 69 -11.29 -3.83 17.52
C GLN A 69 -9.90 -3.58 16.95
N GLY A 70 -9.67 -2.47 16.26
CA GLY A 70 -8.37 -2.13 15.69
C GLY A 70 -8.35 -0.71 15.15
N ILE A 71 -7.17 -0.11 15.13
CA ILE A 71 -6.93 1.23 14.61
C ILE A 71 -5.71 1.19 13.70
N GLU A 72 -5.83 1.85 12.56
CA GLU A 72 -4.72 2.16 11.65
C GLU A 72 -4.67 3.66 11.40
N ILE A 73 -3.46 4.21 11.35
CA ILE A 73 -3.17 5.61 11.13
C ILE A 73 -2.20 5.68 9.97
N GLN A 74 -2.49 6.52 8.99
CA GLN A 74 -1.62 6.78 7.84
C GLN A 74 -1.30 8.27 7.80
N TYR A 75 -0.06 8.61 7.51
CA TYR A 75 0.38 9.99 7.28
C TYR A 75 0.80 10.16 5.83
N PHE A 76 0.29 11.21 5.22
CA PHE A 76 0.61 11.63 3.86
C PHE A 76 1.39 12.95 3.92
N ASP A 77 2.35 13.08 3.01
CA ASP A 77 3.08 14.33 2.78
C ASP A 77 3.59 14.34 1.33
N ASP A 78 2.65 14.45 0.40
CA ASP A 78 2.94 14.47 -1.03
C ASP A 78 1.94 15.35 -1.79
N ALA A 79 2.29 15.69 -3.03
CA ALA A 79 1.48 16.57 -3.86
C ALA A 79 0.15 15.96 -4.32
N LYS A 80 0.03 14.62 -4.33
CA LYS A 80 -1.16 13.91 -4.79
C LYS A 80 -2.24 13.89 -3.70
N HIS A 81 -1.86 13.59 -2.47
CA HIS A 81 -2.79 13.44 -1.35
C HIS A 81 -2.86 14.68 -0.45
N GLY A 82 -1.86 15.55 -0.51
CA GLY A 82 -1.67 16.62 0.48
C GLY A 82 -0.90 16.14 1.71
N THR A 83 -0.90 16.98 2.75
CA THR A 83 -0.20 16.71 4.01
C THR A 83 -1.22 16.54 5.13
N GLY A 84 -1.13 15.44 5.89
CA GLY A 84 -2.01 15.21 7.04
C GLY A 84 -2.19 13.75 7.41
N VAL A 85 -3.04 13.50 8.42
CA VAL A 85 -3.31 12.17 8.96
C VAL A 85 -4.68 11.63 8.54
N LEU A 86 -4.71 10.34 8.20
CA LEU A 86 -5.90 9.52 8.02
C LEU A 86 -5.98 8.48 9.14
N VAL A 87 -7.10 8.43 9.86
CA VAL A 87 -7.36 7.44 10.93
C VAL A 87 -8.47 6.50 10.48
N MET A 88 -8.19 5.21 10.51
CA MET A 88 -9.12 4.13 10.22
C MET A 88 -9.41 3.33 11.49
N MET A 89 -10.67 3.17 11.82
CA MET A 89 -11.10 2.43 13.02
C MET A 89 -12.04 1.28 12.64
N SER A 90 -11.61 0.05 12.92
CA SER A 90 -12.40 -1.16 12.64
C SER A 90 -13.42 -1.39 13.75
N ARG A 91 -14.70 -1.41 13.42
CA ARG A 91 -15.80 -1.63 14.37
C ARG A 91 -15.85 -3.07 14.89
N THR A 92 -16.14 -3.23 16.17
CA THR A 92 -16.29 -4.56 16.79
C THR A 92 -17.54 -5.29 16.29
N ALA A 93 -18.66 -4.56 16.13
CA ALA A 93 -19.98 -5.13 15.89
C ALA A 93 -20.19 -5.68 14.47
N ASP A 94 -19.83 -4.92 13.45
CA ASP A 94 -20.08 -5.24 12.03
C ASP A 94 -18.80 -5.38 11.20
N LYS A 95 -17.63 -5.19 11.82
CA LYS A 95 -16.30 -5.27 11.19
C LYS A 95 -16.07 -4.22 10.09
N LYS A 96 -16.97 -3.23 9.94
CA LYS A 96 -16.77 -2.12 9.01
C LYS A 96 -15.67 -1.18 9.50
N VAL A 97 -15.06 -0.48 8.56
CA VAL A 97 -13.98 0.50 8.84
C VAL A 97 -14.51 1.91 8.73
N ASP A 98 -14.50 2.65 9.84
CA ASP A 98 -14.75 4.09 9.85
C ASP A 98 -13.45 4.84 9.49
N VAL A 99 -13.55 5.84 8.63
CA VAL A 99 -12.40 6.62 8.14
C VAL A 99 -12.57 8.09 8.49
N TYR A 100 -11.58 8.65 9.16
CA TYR A 100 -11.50 10.04 9.60
C TYR A 100 -10.27 10.67 8.96
N GLN A 101 -10.45 11.80 8.28
CA GLN A 101 -9.38 12.45 7.55
C GLN A 101 -9.16 13.84 8.11
N GLN A 102 -7.90 14.22 8.29
CA GLN A 102 -7.56 15.60 8.56
C GLN A 102 -7.93 16.48 7.36
N ALA A 103 -8.38 17.70 7.64
CA ALA A 103 -8.66 18.68 6.59
C ALA A 103 -7.40 18.92 5.73
N GLY A 104 -7.60 18.98 4.41
CA GLY A 104 -6.52 19.17 3.43
C GLY A 104 -6.06 17.89 2.73
N LEU A 105 -6.46 16.71 3.22
CA LEU A 105 -6.21 15.45 2.53
C LEU A 105 -7.17 15.23 1.34
N THR A 106 -6.62 14.70 0.25
CA THR A 106 -7.34 14.22 -0.92
C THR A 106 -7.01 12.74 -1.14
N VAL A 107 -7.84 11.85 -0.60
CA VAL A 107 -7.67 10.40 -0.74
C VAL A 107 -8.86 9.79 -1.43
N ASP A 108 -8.62 8.82 -2.31
CA ASP A 108 -9.69 8.11 -3.01
C ASP A 108 -10.35 7.08 -2.08
N ARG A 109 -11.66 7.26 -1.87
CA ARG A 109 -12.50 6.33 -1.11
C ARG A 109 -12.46 4.90 -1.62
N THR A 110 -12.32 4.70 -2.92
CA THR A 110 -12.37 3.35 -3.50
C THR A 110 -11.21 2.47 -3.05
N GLY A 111 -10.07 3.07 -2.68
CA GLY A 111 -8.87 2.38 -2.20
C GLY A 111 -8.98 1.77 -0.80
N TYR A 112 -10.02 2.11 -0.01
CA TYR A 112 -10.12 1.74 1.41
C TYR A 112 -11.21 0.71 1.72
N GLY A 113 -11.91 0.19 0.70
CA GLY A 113 -12.90 -0.87 0.86
C GLY A 113 -12.28 -2.25 1.14
N ILE A 114 -11.81 -2.49 2.37
CA ILE A 114 -11.21 -3.75 2.81
C ILE A 114 -12.16 -4.49 3.77
N GLY A 115 -12.17 -5.83 3.73
CA GLY A 115 -12.93 -6.67 4.66
C GLY A 115 -14.45 -6.51 4.52
N ALA A 116 -15.14 -6.19 5.61
CA ALA A 116 -16.59 -5.98 5.63
C ALA A 116 -17.06 -4.65 5.02
N GLY A 117 -16.12 -3.88 4.46
CA GLY A 117 -16.37 -2.62 3.76
C GLY A 117 -16.28 -1.38 4.66
N LEU A 118 -16.58 -0.23 4.06
CA LEU A 118 -16.51 1.08 4.71
C LEU A 118 -17.76 1.35 5.57
N GLY A 119 -17.53 1.94 6.75
CA GLY A 119 -18.52 2.58 7.60
C GLY A 119 -18.56 4.08 7.31
N GLU A 120 -18.30 4.89 8.33
CA GLU A 120 -18.20 6.34 8.20
C GLU A 120 -17.00 6.75 7.34
N TRP A 121 -17.13 7.90 6.70
CA TRP A 121 -16.06 8.54 5.94
C TRP A 121 -16.26 10.03 6.07
N THR A 122 -15.42 10.67 6.86
CA THR A 122 -15.61 12.08 7.19
C THR A 122 -14.28 12.80 7.34
N VAL A 123 -14.30 14.08 7.01
CA VAL A 123 -13.27 14.99 7.50
C VAL A 123 -13.53 15.19 9.00
N ALA A 124 -12.47 15.19 9.80
CA ALA A 124 -12.52 15.38 11.24
C ALA A 124 -11.47 16.38 11.71
N ASP A 125 -11.75 17.01 12.84
CA ASP A 125 -10.75 17.76 13.59
C ASP A 125 -9.85 16.74 14.30
N ILE A 126 -8.59 16.68 13.85
CA ILE A 126 -7.56 15.79 14.37
C ILE A 126 -6.46 16.68 14.93
N GLU A 127 -6.37 16.74 16.25
CA GLU A 127 -5.39 17.56 16.98
C GLU A 127 -5.16 16.97 18.38
N PRO A 128 -3.92 16.55 18.72
CA PRO A 128 -2.74 16.54 17.85
C PRO A 128 -2.88 15.58 16.66
N ALA A 129 -2.10 15.82 15.61
CA ALA A 129 -2.06 15.02 14.37
C ALA A 129 -0.61 14.61 14.02
N VAL A 130 0.12 14.06 15.00
CA VAL A 130 1.53 13.70 14.84
C VAL A 130 1.68 12.21 14.55
N LEU A 131 2.34 11.87 13.45
CA LEU A 131 2.87 10.53 13.16
C LEU A 131 4.23 10.64 12.47
N GLU A 132 5.28 10.41 13.23
CA GLU A 132 6.67 10.45 12.78
C GLU A 132 7.30 9.07 12.91
N VAL A 133 7.89 8.57 11.81
CA VAL A 133 8.66 7.33 11.81
C VAL A 133 10.07 7.62 11.29
N SER A 134 11.06 7.30 12.09
CA SER A 134 12.47 7.56 11.80
C SER A 134 13.36 6.38 12.20
N ASP A 135 14.67 6.51 11.99
CA ASP A 135 15.64 5.52 12.43
C ASP A 135 15.76 5.43 13.97
N ALA A 136 15.16 6.36 14.72
CA ALA A 136 15.05 6.32 16.17
C ALA A 136 13.84 5.51 16.67
N GLY A 137 12.84 5.27 15.81
CA GLY A 137 11.58 4.66 16.21
C GLY A 137 10.37 5.43 15.69
N VAL A 138 9.24 5.29 16.37
CA VAL A 138 7.96 5.96 16.06
C VAL A 138 7.55 6.89 17.19
N HIS A 139 6.99 8.03 16.79
CA HIS A 139 6.24 8.93 17.65
C HIS A 139 4.88 9.18 17.02
N ALA A 140 3.82 8.82 17.73
CA ALA A 140 2.45 9.13 17.36
C ALA A 140 1.75 9.81 18.53
N ASP A 141 1.10 10.93 18.25
CA ASP A 141 0.23 11.65 19.18
C ASP A 141 -0.98 12.15 18.38
N ILE A 142 -2.09 11.42 18.52
CA ILE A 142 -3.29 11.59 17.72
C ILE A 142 -4.50 11.72 18.65
N ALA A 143 -5.29 12.77 18.47
CA ALA A 143 -6.61 12.83 19.08
C ALA A 143 -7.68 13.33 18.11
N LEU A 144 -8.87 12.74 18.18
CA LEU A 144 -10.04 13.14 17.41
C LEU A 144 -11.34 12.77 18.13
N ARG A 145 -12.45 13.32 17.66
CA ARG A 145 -13.79 12.83 18.02
C ARG A 145 -14.36 11.98 16.91
N ASP A 146 -14.85 10.80 17.27
CA ASP A 146 -15.59 9.97 16.32
C ASP A 146 -16.99 10.53 16.03
N THR A 147 -17.73 9.91 15.12
CA THR A 147 -19.07 10.39 14.72
C THR A 147 -20.11 10.37 15.84
N MET A 148 -19.86 9.64 16.93
CA MET A 148 -20.70 9.62 18.13
C MET A 148 -20.20 10.62 19.19
N GLY A 149 -19.22 11.46 18.86
CA GLY A 149 -18.65 12.48 19.75
C GLY A 149 -17.67 11.93 20.78
N ARG A 150 -17.33 10.64 20.74
CA ARG A 150 -16.39 10.02 21.69
C ARG A 150 -14.97 10.47 21.35
N LEU A 151 -14.26 10.97 22.37
CA LEU A 151 -12.85 11.32 22.22
C LEU A 151 -12.02 10.04 22.09
N VAL A 152 -11.21 9.95 21.05
CA VAL A 152 -10.22 8.90 20.81
C VAL A 152 -8.84 9.54 20.93
N GLU A 153 -8.02 9.01 21.83
CA GLU A 153 -6.66 9.50 22.11
C GLU A 153 -5.68 8.35 21.92
N ILE A 154 -4.60 8.59 21.16
CA ILE A 154 -3.58 7.60 20.84
C ILE A 154 -2.22 8.26 21.04
N PHE A 155 -1.42 7.67 21.93
CA PHE A 155 -0.05 8.09 22.16
C PHE A 155 0.88 6.88 22.11
N VAL A 156 1.90 6.95 21.26
CA VAL A 156 2.94 5.94 21.13
C VAL A 156 4.27 6.67 20.98
N ASP A 157 5.21 6.42 21.89
CA ASP A 157 6.59 6.87 21.72
C ASP A 157 7.53 5.74 22.10
N ASP A 158 8.19 5.19 21.07
CA ASP A 158 9.14 4.12 21.25
C ASP A 158 10.59 4.58 21.06
N ARG A 159 10.84 5.88 20.92
CA ARG A 159 12.17 6.45 20.71
C ARG A 159 13.00 6.36 22.00
N ASP A 160 13.75 5.28 22.12
CA ASP A 160 14.57 4.94 23.30
C ASP A 160 16.07 5.25 23.11
N GLY A 161 16.42 6.00 22.06
CA GLY A 161 17.81 6.30 21.68
C GLY A 161 18.60 5.09 21.16
N THR A 162 17.99 3.91 21.07
CA THR A 162 18.66 2.70 20.57
C THR A 162 18.43 2.56 19.07
N PRO A 163 19.48 2.34 18.26
CA PRO A 163 19.34 2.19 16.82
C PRO A 163 18.30 1.15 16.39
N ARG A 164 17.55 1.48 15.32
CA ARG A 164 16.60 0.57 14.70
C ARG A 164 17.22 -0.16 13.52
N ARG A 165 16.71 -1.37 13.28
CA ARG A 165 17.00 -2.19 12.10
C ARG A 165 15.67 -2.59 11.49
N PRO A 166 14.96 -1.63 10.86
CA PRO A 166 13.68 -1.93 10.24
C PRO A 166 13.88 -2.94 9.11
N ALA A 167 12.82 -3.66 8.81
CA ALA A 167 12.79 -4.66 7.75
C ALA A 167 11.96 -4.15 6.57
N GLU A 168 12.27 -4.67 5.39
CA GLU A 168 11.30 -4.62 4.29
C GLU A 168 10.28 -5.72 4.46
N PHE A 169 9.01 -5.40 4.24
CA PHE A 169 7.92 -6.32 4.51
C PHE A 169 6.77 -6.13 3.52
N LEU A 170 6.33 -7.22 2.89
CA LEU A 170 5.10 -7.21 2.11
C LEU A 170 3.92 -7.60 3.01
N ALA A 171 3.03 -6.64 3.29
CA ALA A 171 1.86 -6.91 4.10
C ALA A 171 0.82 -7.70 3.31
N PRO A 172 0.25 -8.78 3.88
CA PRO A 172 -0.75 -9.60 3.21
C PRO A 172 -2.15 -8.98 3.34
N VAL A 173 -2.28 -7.67 3.13
CA VAL A 173 -3.54 -6.92 3.29
C VAL A 173 -4.63 -7.48 2.38
N GLY A 174 -4.25 -7.87 1.16
CA GLY A 174 -5.15 -8.51 0.23
C GLY A 174 -5.69 -9.85 0.72
N ALA A 175 -5.12 -10.54 1.70
CA ALA A 175 -5.49 -11.92 2.03
C ALA A 175 -6.96 -12.10 2.46
N GLY A 176 -7.57 -11.09 3.09
CA GLY A 176 -8.98 -11.11 3.52
C GLY A 176 -9.98 -10.51 2.51
N VAL A 177 -9.54 -10.12 1.31
CA VAL A 177 -10.44 -9.52 0.31
C VAL A 177 -11.14 -10.61 -0.50
N GLU A 178 -12.45 -10.76 -0.33
CA GLU A 178 -13.26 -11.76 -1.06
C GLU A 178 -13.45 -11.41 -2.54
N GLN A 179 -13.75 -10.14 -2.83
CA GLN A 179 -14.01 -9.61 -4.17
C GLN A 179 -12.94 -8.58 -4.54
N PRO A 180 -11.73 -9.00 -4.93
CA PRO A 180 -10.65 -8.07 -5.24
C PRO A 180 -10.95 -7.27 -6.50
N THR A 181 -10.75 -5.96 -6.46
CA THR A 181 -10.76 -5.06 -7.63
C THR A 181 -9.37 -4.92 -8.26
N ALA A 182 -8.32 -5.15 -7.48
CA ALA A 182 -6.92 -5.20 -7.91
C ALA A 182 -6.16 -6.28 -7.12
N LEU A 183 -5.00 -6.70 -7.62
CA LEU A 183 -3.99 -7.36 -6.79
C LEU A 183 -3.14 -6.28 -6.10
N MET A 184 -3.52 -5.96 -4.87
CA MET A 184 -2.87 -4.92 -4.06
C MET A 184 -1.70 -5.50 -3.27
N LEU A 185 -0.51 -4.92 -3.46
CA LEU A 185 0.74 -5.27 -2.79
C LEU A 185 1.18 -4.08 -1.93
N VAL A 186 1.12 -4.22 -0.61
CA VAL A 186 1.54 -3.16 0.32
C VAL A 186 2.96 -3.44 0.78
N TRP A 187 3.92 -2.77 0.15
CA TRP A 187 5.34 -2.90 0.43
C TRP A 187 5.80 -1.86 1.44
N MET A 188 6.12 -2.29 2.66
CA MET A 188 6.64 -1.44 3.72
C MET A 188 8.15 -1.49 3.71
N ARG A 189 8.82 -0.39 3.35
CA ARG A 189 10.28 -0.37 3.22
C ARG A 189 11.00 -0.30 4.57
N LYS A 190 10.38 0.37 5.55
CA LYS A 190 10.94 0.52 6.90
C LYS A 190 9.96 0.04 7.98
N PHE A 191 9.67 -1.26 8.00
CA PHE A 191 8.76 -1.87 8.98
C PHE A 191 9.46 -2.30 10.28
N ASP A 192 8.86 -2.00 11.43
CA ASP A 192 9.22 -2.59 12.73
C ASP A 192 7.97 -2.69 13.64
N LEU A 193 8.16 -3.31 14.80
CA LEU A 193 7.20 -3.34 15.89
C LEU A 193 7.65 -2.41 17.02
N VAL A 194 6.69 -1.73 17.65
CA VAL A 194 6.95 -0.87 18.81
C VAL A 194 7.71 -1.64 19.89
N ARG A 195 8.84 -1.09 20.36
CA ARG A 195 9.59 -1.63 21.50
C ARG A 195 8.89 -1.31 22.81
N ARG A 196 9.06 -2.19 23.78
CA ARG A 196 8.76 -1.87 25.17
C ARG A 196 9.86 -0.94 25.69
N THR A 197 9.51 0.32 25.94
CA THR A 197 10.40 1.34 26.50
C THR A 197 9.93 1.69 27.92
N THR A 198 10.44 2.79 28.49
CA THR A 198 9.91 3.35 29.75
C THR A 198 8.55 4.03 29.57
N VAL A 199 8.14 4.31 28.33
CA VAL A 199 6.88 4.96 27.99
C VAL A 199 5.96 3.90 27.38
N ASP A 200 4.89 3.57 28.11
CA ASP A 200 3.90 2.63 27.60
C ASP A 200 2.97 3.31 26.59
N PRO A 201 2.61 2.64 25.48
CA PRO A 201 1.57 3.11 24.57
C PRO A 201 0.23 3.33 25.28
N VAL A 202 -0.44 4.43 24.96
CA VAL A 202 -1.76 4.79 25.49
C VAL A 202 -2.76 4.83 24.35
N VAL A 203 -3.89 4.14 24.53
CA VAL A 203 -5.06 4.27 23.67
C VAL A 203 -6.26 4.47 24.58
N ARG A 204 -7.01 5.55 24.40
CA ARG A 204 -8.24 5.83 25.15
C ARG A 204 -9.39 6.11 24.21
N ILE A 205 -10.56 5.58 24.52
CA ILE A 205 -11.80 5.83 23.79
C ILE A 205 -12.86 6.20 24.82
N ALA A 206 -13.45 7.38 24.69
CA ALA A 206 -14.33 7.98 25.69
C ALA A 206 -13.73 7.95 27.11
N GLY A 207 -12.42 8.25 27.22
CA GLY A 207 -11.68 8.23 28.48
C GLY A 207 -11.35 6.82 29.03
N THR A 208 -11.83 5.75 28.40
CA THR A 208 -11.54 4.37 28.80
C THR A 208 -10.28 3.86 28.11
N ALA A 209 -9.31 3.36 28.88
CA ALA A 209 -8.11 2.76 28.32
C ALA A 209 -8.43 1.47 27.55
N ALA A 210 -7.98 1.40 26.30
CA ALA A 210 -8.09 0.22 25.46
C ALA A 210 -6.89 -0.72 25.68
N THR A 211 -7.14 -2.03 25.65
CA THR A 211 -6.06 -3.02 25.74
C THR A 211 -5.54 -3.32 24.35
N ILE A 212 -4.26 -3.11 24.10
CA ILE A 212 -3.64 -3.46 22.81
C ILE A 212 -3.33 -4.96 22.78
N GLY A 213 -3.47 -5.56 21.60
CA GLY A 213 -3.12 -6.95 21.36
C GLY A 213 -1.68 -7.30 21.69
N ARG A 214 -1.43 -8.61 21.85
CA ARG A 214 -0.13 -9.13 22.27
C ARG A 214 0.33 -10.25 21.35
N LEU A 215 1.61 -10.23 21.02
CA LEU A 215 2.24 -11.37 20.36
C LEU A 215 2.41 -12.55 21.33
N PRO A 216 2.28 -13.79 20.83
CA PRO A 216 2.66 -14.97 21.60
C PRO A 216 4.11 -14.86 22.08
N GLY A 217 4.34 -15.15 23.37
CA GLY A 217 5.68 -15.03 23.94
C GLY A 217 6.16 -13.58 24.13
N ALA A 218 5.25 -12.61 24.28
CA ALA A 218 5.56 -11.18 24.51
C ALA A 218 6.70 -10.90 25.51
N ARG A 219 6.86 -11.76 26.53
CA ARG A 219 7.93 -11.69 27.53
C ARG A 219 9.34 -11.94 26.98
N LEU A 220 9.47 -12.59 25.82
CA LEU A 220 10.75 -13.02 25.24
C LEU A 220 11.33 -12.01 24.24
N HIS A 221 10.52 -11.10 23.69
CA HIS A 221 10.95 -10.26 22.56
C HIS A 221 10.84 -8.75 22.79
N HIS A 222 10.40 -8.30 23.96
CA HIS A 222 10.35 -6.87 24.33
C HIS A 222 9.65 -5.96 23.30
N ARG A 223 8.61 -6.46 22.62
CA ARG A 223 7.80 -5.67 21.64
C ARG A 223 6.32 -5.65 22.02
N HIS A 224 5.63 -4.59 21.62
CA HIS A 224 4.17 -4.52 21.53
C HIS A 224 3.71 -5.03 20.15
N LEU A 225 2.46 -5.49 20.04
CA LEU A 225 1.84 -5.78 18.75
C LEU A 225 1.28 -4.48 18.13
N ILE A 226 2.16 -3.51 17.95
CA ILE A 226 1.88 -2.26 17.27
C ILE A 226 2.89 -2.18 16.13
N LYS A 227 2.37 -2.24 14.92
CA LYS A 227 3.13 -2.19 13.67
C LYS A 227 3.33 -0.73 13.32
N TYR A 228 4.53 -0.38 12.87
CA TYR A 228 4.73 0.88 12.18
C TYR A 228 5.62 0.70 10.98
N ALA A 229 5.46 1.59 10.01
CA ALA A 229 6.32 1.66 8.86
C ALA A 229 6.50 3.11 8.38
N ALA A 230 7.64 3.38 7.75
CA ALA A 230 7.82 4.54 6.87
C ALA A 230 8.00 4.08 5.43
N ASP A 231 7.72 4.99 4.50
CA ASP A 231 7.97 4.83 3.06
C ASP A 231 7.26 3.56 2.53
N LEU A 232 5.92 3.60 2.60
CA LEU A 232 5.07 2.52 2.15
C LEU A 232 4.69 2.73 0.70
N TRP A 233 4.77 1.67 -0.08
CA TRP A 233 4.39 1.65 -1.49
C TRP A 233 3.21 0.69 -1.68
N ILE A 234 2.11 1.22 -2.19
CA ILE A 234 0.92 0.43 -2.53
C ILE A 234 0.94 0.20 -4.03
N VAL A 235 1.22 -1.02 -4.44
CA VAL A 235 1.22 -1.41 -5.86
C VAL A 235 -0.08 -2.12 -6.19
N ASN A 236 -0.85 -1.58 -7.12
CA ASN A 236 -2.07 -2.19 -7.64
C ASN A 236 -1.82 -2.74 -9.04
N VAL A 237 -1.99 -4.05 -9.21
CA VAL A 237 -1.90 -4.70 -10.52
C VAL A 237 -3.30 -4.85 -11.11
N ASN A 238 -3.47 -4.39 -12.35
CA ASN A 238 -4.71 -4.36 -13.13
C ASN A 238 -5.93 -3.86 -12.31
N PRO A 239 -5.90 -2.64 -11.77
CA PRO A 239 -7.07 -2.02 -11.16
C PRO A 239 -8.18 -1.72 -12.20
N PRO A 240 -9.45 -1.49 -11.78
CA PRO A 240 -10.59 -1.34 -12.70
C PRO A 240 -10.45 -0.18 -13.68
N ASP A 241 -9.88 0.94 -13.23
CA ASP A 241 -9.69 2.17 -14.02
C ASP A 241 -8.30 2.24 -14.67
N GLY A 242 -7.64 1.09 -14.82
CA GLY A 242 -6.34 1.01 -15.50
C GLY A 242 -6.45 1.39 -16.98
N ASP A 243 -5.72 2.41 -17.42
CA ASP A 243 -5.69 2.88 -18.81
C ASP A 243 -4.84 1.99 -19.75
N GLY A 244 -4.43 0.79 -19.31
CA GLY A 244 -3.61 -0.15 -20.07
C GLY A 244 -2.11 0.15 -20.08
N ARG A 245 -1.62 1.09 -19.24
CA ARG A 245 -0.18 1.40 -19.17
C ARG A 245 0.57 0.42 -18.28
N LEU A 246 1.57 -0.25 -18.87
CA LEU A 246 2.40 -1.30 -18.25
C LEU A 246 3.44 -0.78 -17.22
N ALA A 247 3.52 0.54 -17.01
CA ALA A 247 4.48 1.16 -16.10
C ALA A 247 3.80 2.16 -15.16
N ALA A 248 4.11 2.06 -13.87
CA ALA A 248 3.82 3.07 -12.87
C ALA A 248 5.11 3.86 -12.54
N GLY A 249 5.09 5.18 -12.74
CA GLY A 249 6.11 6.12 -12.20
C GLY A 249 5.93 7.54 -12.75
N ASN A 250 6.14 8.64 -12.00
CA ASN A 250 6.81 8.83 -10.69
C ASN A 250 6.37 10.18 -10.05
N PRO A 251 6.73 10.48 -8.77
CA PRO A 251 7.24 11.83 -8.54
C PRO A 251 8.76 11.92 -8.75
N ASP A 252 9.62 11.23 -7.99
CA ASP A 252 11.08 11.38 -8.17
C ASP A 252 12.01 10.16 -7.88
N ASP A 253 11.57 8.95 -7.46
CA ASP A 253 12.42 7.72 -7.50
C ASP A 253 11.72 6.37 -7.21
N ALA A 254 10.40 6.32 -7.02
CA ALA A 254 9.68 5.09 -6.70
C ALA A 254 9.16 4.41 -7.97
N GLN A 255 9.48 3.13 -8.18
CA GLN A 255 9.11 2.40 -9.40
C GLN A 255 8.49 1.03 -9.09
N ALA A 256 7.35 0.75 -9.76
CA ALA A 256 6.75 -0.58 -9.82
C ALA A 256 6.60 -0.99 -11.29
N HIS A 257 7.05 -2.19 -11.62
CA HIS A 257 7.11 -2.69 -12.99
C HIS A 257 6.38 -4.01 -13.12
N LEU A 258 5.56 -4.15 -14.15
CA LEU A 258 4.98 -5.41 -14.56
C LEU A 258 5.75 -5.95 -15.77
N HIS A 259 6.38 -7.12 -15.61
CA HIS A 259 7.14 -7.78 -16.66
C HIS A 259 6.30 -8.91 -17.26
N LEU A 260 6.36 -9.06 -18.59
CA LEU A 260 5.66 -10.09 -19.36
C LEU A 260 6.66 -10.79 -20.28
N SER A 261 6.68 -12.12 -20.29
CA SER A 261 7.61 -12.90 -21.13
C SER A 261 7.00 -14.21 -21.66
N PRO A 262 6.74 -14.33 -22.98
CA PRO A 262 6.69 -13.22 -23.94
C PRO A 262 5.54 -12.25 -23.59
N GLU A 263 5.41 -11.17 -24.36
CA GLU A 263 4.23 -10.30 -24.27
C GLU A 263 2.99 -11.08 -24.77
N PRO A 264 1.83 -10.98 -24.08
CA PRO A 264 0.61 -11.59 -24.56
C PRO A 264 0.20 -11.00 -25.92
N PRO A 265 -0.28 -11.85 -26.85
CA PRO A 265 -0.82 -11.35 -28.11
C PRO A 265 -2.04 -10.46 -27.84
N GLY A 266 -2.17 -9.37 -28.60
CA GLY A 266 -3.33 -8.48 -28.51
C GLY A 266 -4.66 -9.22 -28.78
N PRO A 267 -5.79 -8.69 -28.27
CA PRO A 267 -7.11 -9.22 -28.57
C PRO A 267 -7.34 -9.44 -30.07
N GLY A 268 -7.80 -10.64 -30.45
CA GLY A 268 -8.10 -10.98 -31.84
C GLY A 268 -6.90 -11.30 -32.74
N LEU A 269 -5.66 -11.26 -32.21
CA LEU A 269 -4.48 -11.69 -32.98
C LEU A 269 -4.29 -13.21 -33.01
N LEU A 270 -4.97 -13.95 -32.13
CA LEU A 270 -4.96 -15.42 -32.11
C LEU A 270 -6.11 -15.97 -32.93
N VAL A 271 -5.83 -16.99 -33.74
CA VAL A 271 -6.90 -17.67 -34.49
C VAL A 271 -7.79 -18.47 -33.53
N PRO A 272 -9.08 -18.70 -33.86
CA PRO A 272 -9.97 -19.51 -33.02
C PRO A 272 -9.37 -20.89 -32.70
N GLY A 273 -9.31 -21.23 -31.41
CA GLY A 273 -8.73 -22.48 -30.92
C GLY A 273 -7.22 -22.42 -30.64
N GLU A 274 -6.54 -21.34 -31.03
CA GLU A 274 -5.14 -21.13 -30.69
C GLU A 274 -4.99 -20.71 -29.21
N MET A 275 -3.92 -21.20 -28.58
CA MET A 275 -3.52 -20.82 -27.24
C MET A 275 -2.05 -20.40 -27.22
N ARG A 276 -1.76 -19.34 -26.46
CA ARG A 276 -0.41 -18.89 -26.10
C ARG A 276 -0.29 -18.78 -24.60
N GLN A 277 0.93 -18.94 -24.10
CA GLN A 277 1.24 -18.85 -22.68
C GLN A 277 2.60 -18.22 -22.46
N GLY A 278 2.80 -17.69 -21.26
CA GLY A 278 4.06 -17.12 -20.83
C GLY A 278 4.07 -16.88 -19.32
N THR A 279 5.06 -16.11 -18.88
CA THR A 279 5.22 -15.74 -17.47
C THR A 279 5.03 -14.24 -17.29
N TRP A 280 4.69 -13.87 -16.07
CA TRP A 280 4.65 -12.47 -15.64
C TRP A 280 5.24 -12.31 -14.25
N SER A 281 5.73 -11.12 -13.93
CA SER A 281 6.21 -10.79 -12.59
C SER A 281 6.06 -9.31 -12.28
N VAL A 282 6.04 -8.98 -10.99
CA VAL A 282 6.03 -7.60 -10.51
C VAL A 282 7.31 -7.33 -9.75
N SER A 283 8.02 -6.28 -10.18
CA SER A 283 9.19 -5.74 -9.48
C SER A 283 8.81 -4.45 -8.76
N ILE A 284 9.37 -4.24 -7.58
CA ILE A 284 9.09 -3.07 -6.73
C ILE A 284 10.43 -2.50 -6.26
N GLY A 285 10.79 -1.31 -6.75
CA GLY A 285 12.09 -0.69 -6.51
C GLY A 285 13.24 -1.58 -7.00
N ASP A 286 14.19 -1.88 -6.13
CA ASP A 286 15.32 -2.79 -6.41
C ASP A 286 14.94 -4.29 -6.30
N ARG A 287 13.70 -4.60 -5.91
CA ARG A 287 13.24 -5.98 -5.71
C ARG A 287 12.63 -6.52 -6.99
N ALA A 288 13.40 -7.35 -7.68
CA ALA A 288 12.91 -8.14 -8.80
C ALA A 288 11.96 -9.26 -8.33
N ASP A 289 10.92 -9.51 -9.13
CA ASP A 289 10.01 -10.65 -8.99
C ASP A 289 9.43 -10.82 -7.57
N VAL A 290 8.96 -9.72 -6.96
CA VAL A 290 8.30 -9.74 -5.63
C VAL A 290 7.16 -10.75 -5.62
N ILE A 291 6.39 -10.76 -6.70
CA ILE A 291 5.41 -11.80 -7.04
C ILE A 291 5.60 -12.20 -8.50
N ALA A 292 5.20 -13.42 -8.85
CA ALA A 292 5.24 -13.89 -10.22
C ALA A 292 4.14 -14.91 -10.51
N GLY A 293 3.91 -15.13 -11.78
CA GLY A 293 2.85 -16.00 -12.26
C GLY A 293 3.01 -16.44 -13.69
N GLU A 294 1.97 -17.09 -14.17
CA GLU A 294 1.82 -17.51 -15.55
C GLU A 294 0.62 -16.78 -16.16
N TRP A 295 0.71 -16.49 -17.45
CA TRP A 295 -0.41 -15.99 -18.22
C TRP A 295 -0.76 -16.95 -19.35
N THR A 296 -2.04 -17.01 -19.69
CA THR A 296 -2.56 -17.76 -20.85
C THR A 296 -3.51 -16.88 -21.65
N CYS A 297 -3.38 -16.93 -22.98
CA CYS A 297 -4.24 -16.21 -23.92
C CYS A 297 -4.85 -17.20 -24.91
N THR A 298 -6.17 -17.16 -25.09
CA THR A 298 -6.89 -18.04 -26.04
C THR A 298 -7.62 -17.22 -27.10
N GLY A 299 -7.46 -17.62 -28.36
CA GLY A 299 -8.18 -17.08 -29.50
C GLY A 299 -9.55 -17.74 -29.64
N ALA A 300 -10.59 -16.92 -29.73
CA ALA A 300 -11.97 -17.31 -30.02
C ALA A 300 -12.76 -16.06 -30.45
N GLU A 301 -14.06 -16.21 -30.73
CA GLU A 301 -14.97 -15.06 -30.90
C GLU A 301 -14.91 -14.10 -29.69
N VAL A 302 -14.70 -14.69 -28.50
CA VAL A 302 -14.36 -13.97 -27.28
C VAL A 302 -12.96 -14.40 -26.86
N SER A 303 -11.97 -13.55 -27.17
CA SER A 303 -10.60 -13.81 -26.74
C SER A 303 -10.49 -13.65 -25.22
N THR A 304 -9.71 -14.50 -24.56
CA THR A 304 -9.53 -14.45 -23.10
C THR A 304 -8.05 -14.40 -22.74
N LEU A 305 -7.66 -13.49 -21.85
CA LEU A 305 -6.35 -13.41 -21.24
C LEU A 305 -6.49 -13.64 -19.73
N THR A 306 -5.69 -14.54 -19.18
CA THR A 306 -5.75 -14.93 -17.76
C THR A 306 -4.38 -14.81 -17.13
N PHE A 307 -4.26 -14.16 -15.96
CA PHE A 307 -3.04 -14.14 -15.15
C PHE A 307 -3.26 -14.93 -13.87
N THR A 308 -2.50 -16.00 -13.68
CA THR A 308 -2.52 -16.82 -12.47
C THR A 308 -1.29 -16.50 -11.62
N VAL A 309 -1.47 -16.17 -10.34
CA VAL A 309 -0.35 -15.99 -9.41
C VAL A 309 0.17 -17.36 -8.97
N THR A 310 1.33 -17.78 -9.47
CA THR A 310 1.93 -19.09 -9.13
C THR A 310 3.03 -18.98 -8.07
N ARG A 311 3.56 -17.77 -7.85
CA ARG A 311 4.66 -17.51 -6.91
C ARG A 311 4.36 -16.27 -6.05
N GLY A 312 4.17 -16.50 -4.76
CA GLY A 312 4.05 -15.43 -3.78
C GLY A 312 5.38 -14.91 -3.27
N TRP A 313 5.29 -13.92 -2.38
CA TRP A 313 6.44 -13.27 -1.77
C TRP A 313 7.31 -14.23 -0.98
N ARG A 314 8.62 -14.12 -1.18
CA ARG A 314 9.64 -14.88 -0.45
C ARG A 314 10.46 -13.91 0.39
N PRO A 315 10.12 -13.71 1.67
CA PRO A 315 10.85 -12.77 2.51
C PRO A 315 12.33 -13.12 2.59
N ARG A 316 13.19 -12.10 2.45
CA ARG A 316 14.65 -12.20 2.63
C ARG A 316 15.08 -11.19 3.68
N ARG A 317 16.13 -11.53 4.45
CA ARG A 317 16.77 -10.63 5.43
C ARG A 317 15.84 -10.07 6.53
N LEU A 318 14.78 -10.79 6.87
CA LEU A 318 13.91 -10.41 7.99
C LEU A 318 14.61 -10.58 9.35
N PRO A 319 14.34 -9.69 10.33
CA PRO A 319 14.69 -9.91 11.72
C PRO A 319 14.16 -11.26 12.24
N PRO A 320 14.85 -11.92 13.20
CA PRO A 320 14.51 -13.27 13.63
C PRO A 320 13.03 -13.46 14.02
N LEU A 321 12.47 -12.51 14.78
CA LEU A 321 11.07 -12.55 15.20
C LEU A 321 10.12 -12.54 13.99
N ILE A 322 10.29 -11.58 13.08
CA ILE A 322 9.43 -11.44 11.91
C ILE A 322 9.59 -12.65 10.99
N ARG A 323 10.83 -13.17 10.83
CA ARG A 323 11.09 -14.39 10.06
C ARG A 323 10.29 -15.58 10.59
N VAL A 324 10.27 -15.79 11.90
CA VAL A 324 9.49 -16.88 12.52
C VAL A 324 8.00 -16.70 12.23
N VAL A 325 7.46 -15.50 12.46
CA VAL A 325 6.04 -15.19 12.20
C VAL A 325 5.67 -15.45 10.74
N THR A 326 6.45 -14.93 9.78
CA THR A 326 6.18 -15.12 8.35
C THR A 326 6.34 -16.56 7.87
N THR A 327 7.13 -17.38 8.59
CA THR A 327 7.33 -18.79 8.25
C THR A 327 6.19 -19.67 8.77
N LEU A 328 5.70 -19.39 9.98
CA LEU A 328 4.69 -20.20 10.65
C LEU A 328 3.26 -19.86 10.20
N LEU A 329 2.97 -18.60 9.91
CA LEU A 329 1.61 -18.17 9.58
C LEU A 329 1.27 -18.50 8.12
N PRO A 330 0.26 -19.35 7.85
CA PRO A 330 -0.07 -19.80 6.48
C PRO A 330 -0.42 -18.66 5.51
N VAL A 331 -0.92 -17.53 6.02
CA VAL A 331 -1.31 -16.38 5.20
C VAL A 331 -0.15 -15.87 4.35
N PHE A 332 1.06 -15.78 4.92
CA PHE A 332 2.25 -15.31 4.20
C PHE A 332 2.76 -16.31 3.16
N ARG A 333 2.36 -17.58 3.28
CA ARG A 333 2.74 -18.65 2.35
C ARG A 333 1.74 -18.83 1.21
N ARG A 334 0.46 -18.54 1.46
CA ARG A 334 -0.65 -18.75 0.52
C ARG A 334 -1.06 -17.49 -0.22
N TRP A 335 -0.88 -16.33 0.38
CA TRP A 335 -1.11 -15.07 -0.32
C TRP A 335 0.15 -14.69 -1.11
N PRO A 336 0.04 -14.24 -2.38
CA PRO A 336 -1.16 -13.96 -3.17
C PRO A 336 -1.54 -15.08 -4.16
N THR A 337 -1.10 -16.33 -3.98
CA THR A 337 -1.30 -17.42 -4.98
C THR A 337 -2.75 -17.86 -5.15
N THR A 338 -3.69 -17.28 -4.41
CA THR A 338 -5.13 -17.50 -4.60
C THR A 338 -5.77 -16.48 -5.54
N TYR A 339 -5.02 -15.56 -6.12
CA TYR A 339 -5.52 -14.56 -7.07
C TYR A 339 -5.44 -15.05 -8.51
N LEU A 340 -6.47 -14.70 -9.28
CA LEU A 340 -6.59 -14.93 -10.72
C LEU A 340 -7.21 -13.69 -11.35
N TRP A 341 -6.54 -13.12 -12.33
CA TRP A 341 -7.11 -12.07 -13.16
C TRP A 341 -7.55 -12.64 -14.49
N GLU A 342 -8.67 -12.16 -15.00
CA GLU A 342 -9.23 -12.58 -16.28
C GLU A 342 -9.75 -11.36 -17.03
N ALA A 343 -9.32 -11.20 -18.28
CA ALA A 343 -9.85 -10.25 -19.24
C ALA A 343 -10.49 -10.99 -20.42
N ARG A 344 -11.66 -10.52 -20.85
CA ARG A 344 -12.41 -11.05 -21.99
C ARG A 344 -12.65 -9.93 -22.98
N ALA A 345 -12.23 -10.16 -24.22
CA ALA A 345 -12.48 -9.25 -25.34
C ALA A 345 -13.56 -9.87 -26.23
N ASP A 346 -14.75 -9.28 -26.27
CA ASP A 346 -15.76 -9.64 -27.26
C ASP A 346 -15.46 -8.92 -28.56
N LEU A 347 -15.14 -9.68 -29.60
CA LEU A 347 -14.78 -9.15 -30.91
C LEU A 347 -15.99 -9.03 -31.84
N ARG A 348 -17.19 -9.40 -31.35
CA ARG A 348 -18.44 -9.33 -32.11
C ARG A 348 -19.06 -7.95 -31.96
N GLY A 349 -19.45 -7.34 -33.07
CA GLY A 349 -20.08 -6.02 -33.04
C GLY A 349 -19.08 -4.92 -32.67
N VAL A 350 -19.42 -4.09 -31.69
CA VAL A 350 -18.51 -3.05 -31.17
C VAL A 350 -17.56 -3.70 -30.17
N PRO A 351 -16.25 -3.76 -30.46
CA PRO A 351 -15.32 -4.47 -29.61
C PRO A 351 -15.27 -3.90 -28.19
N ALA A 352 -15.39 -4.77 -27.19
CA ALA A 352 -15.37 -4.39 -25.78
C ALA A 352 -14.49 -5.34 -24.97
N VAL A 353 -13.76 -4.81 -23.99
CA VAL A 353 -12.96 -5.61 -23.04
C VAL A 353 -13.48 -5.44 -21.63
N HIS A 354 -13.71 -6.56 -20.95
CA HIS A 354 -14.05 -6.61 -19.55
C HIS A 354 -13.01 -7.40 -18.79
N ALA A 355 -12.49 -6.84 -17.69
CA ALA A 355 -11.48 -7.49 -16.87
C ALA A 355 -11.86 -7.48 -15.39
N LYS A 356 -11.42 -8.50 -14.65
CA LYS A 356 -11.62 -8.57 -13.20
C LYS A 356 -10.62 -9.50 -12.53
N TRP A 357 -10.34 -9.21 -11.26
CA TRP A 357 -9.73 -10.17 -10.35
C TRP A 357 -10.79 -11.08 -9.71
N ARG A 358 -10.39 -12.30 -9.39
CA ARG A 358 -11.16 -13.27 -8.61
C ARG A 358 -10.24 -14.13 -7.75
N ARG A 359 -10.82 -14.82 -6.77
CA ARG A 359 -10.13 -15.86 -5.99
C ARG A 359 -10.28 -17.22 -6.63
N THR A 360 -9.20 -18.00 -6.72
CA THR A 360 -9.20 -19.39 -7.20
C THR A 360 -9.68 -20.38 -6.15
N THR A 361 -9.52 -20.02 -4.87
CA THR A 361 -10.03 -20.75 -3.71
C THR A 361 -10.60 -19.76 -2.72
N SER A 362 -11.75 -20.05 -2.12
CA SER A 362 -12.19 -19.33 -0.92
C SER A 362 -11.18 -19.60 0.20
N SER A 363 -10.32 -18.61 0.48
CA SER A 363 -9.33 -18.75 1.55
C SER A 363 -10.05 -18.81 2.88
N GLY A 364 -9.86 -19.91 3.62
CA GLY A 364 -10.40 -20.13 4.96
C GLY A 364 -10.09 -18.97 5.90
N ASP A 365 -11.14 -18.24 6.22
CA ASP A 365 -11.13 -16.85 6.67
C ASP A 365 -10.95 -16.70 8.19
N SER A 366 -10.03 -17.43 8.82
CA SER A 366 -10.01 -17.45 10.29
C SER A 366 -8.68 -17.62 11.02
N LEU A 367 -7.55 -17.70 10.33
CA LEU A 367 -6.27 -17.90 11.03
C LEU A 367 -5.48 -16.62 11.28
N TYR A 368 -5.62 -15.56 10.47
CA TYR A 368 -4.85 -14.34 10.71
C TYR A 368 -5.41 -13.54 11.89
N SER A 369 -6.72 -13.27 11.89
CA SER A 369 -7.40 -12.62 13.01
C SER A 369 -7.22 -13.39 14.32
N ARG A 370 -7.41 -14.72 14.32
CA ARG A 370 -7.24 -15.57 15.53
C ARG A 370 -5.83 -15.60 16.13
N VAL A 371 -4.79 -15.30 15.35
CA VAL A 371 -3.40 -15.35 15.85
C VAL A 371 -2.92 -13.97 16.31
N THR A 372 -3.59 -12.90 15.89
CA THR A 372 -3.32 -11.53 16.34
C THR A 372 -4.33 -11.01 17.37
N SER A 373 -5.46 -11.70 17.57
CA SER A 373 -6.52 -11.44 18.56
C SER A 373 -6.34 -12.13 19.91
#